data_AF-A0A7G7KT48-F1
#
_entry.id   AF-A0A7G7KT48-F1
#
_cell.length_a   1.000
_cell.length_b   1.000
_cell.length_c   1.000
_cell.angle_alpha   90.00
_cell.angle_beta   90.00
_cell.angle_gamma   90.00
#
_symmetry.space_group_name_H-M   'P 1'
#
loop_
_entity.id
_entity.type
_entity.pdbx_description
1 polymer ?
#
loop_
_entity_poly.entity_id
_entity_poly.type
_entity_poly.pdbx_seq_one_letter_code
_entity_poly.pdbx_strand_id
1 'polypeptide(L)'
;MLSGSFSNQAQAFENPPLYGNILVRIRPIIHLQAYSLLLEQAYAIAPNEPYRVRVLRPGYLEDGTLSILNFAIESPERFYGAVEDPARLAELAEADLRLLSGCTYWVDQTNGGFSGKVEPGCNCKVFRKGRDSYLLSEFELTPQTMQTIDRGYDPVTHEHLWGSIAGPFRFEKLCDWSQEVPAGWN
;
A
#
# COMPACT_ATOMS: atom_id res chain seq x y z
N MET A 1 -12.49 0.21 -5.29
CA MET A 1 -11.56 1.15 -5.97
C MET A 1 -10.11 0.70 -5.91
N LEU A 2 -9.63 0.19 -4.76
CA LEU A 2 -8.25 -0.26 -4.58
C LEU A 2 -7.85 -1.45 -5.48
N SER A 3 -8.77 -2.39 -5.72
CA SER A 3 -8.47 -3.61 -6.50
C SER A 3 -8.09 -3.30 -7.95
N GLY A 4 -6.84 -3.55 -8.31
CA GLY A 4 -6.29 -3.29 -9.64
C GLY A 4 -4.76 -3.20 -9.66
N SER A 5 -4.23 -2.95 -10.85
CA SER A 5 -2.81 -2.64 -11.07
C SER A 5 -2.65 -1.18 -11.49
N PHE A 6 -1.58 -0.55 -11.03
CA PHE A 6 -1.29 0.86 -11.23
C PHE A 6 0.18 1.06 -11.61
N SER A 7 0.47 2.05 -12.43
CA SER A 7 1.83 2.39 -12.87
C SER A 7 2.05 3.89 -12.93
N ASN A 8 3.23 4.36 -12.49
CA ASN A 8 3.65 5.74 -12.64
C ASN A 8 4.53 5.96 -13.89
N GLN A 9 4.48 5.07 -14.88
CA GLN A 9 5.36 5.09 -16.05
C GLN A 9 5.45 6.47 -16.72
N ALA A 10 4.31 7.15 -16.94
CA ALA A 10 4.28 8.48 -17.53
C ALA A 10 5.12 9.47 -16.69
N GLN A 11 4.87 9.55 -15.38
CA GLN A 11 5.63 10.39 -14.46
C GLN A 11 7.13 10.05 -14.48
N ALA A 12 7.50 8.77 -14.45
CA ALA A 12 8.88 8.33 -14.44
C ALA A 12 9.63 8.71 -15.74
N PHE A 13 8.97 8.61 -16.88
CA PHE A 13 9.56 8.90 -18.19
C PHE A 13 9.62 10.39 -18.51
N GLU A 14 8.70 11.18 -17.99
CA GLU A 14 8.71 12.64 -18.15
C GLU A 14 9.73 13.33 -17.24
N ASN A 15 10.11 12.71 -16.12
CA ASN A 15 10.92 13.34 -15.06
C ASN A 15 12.18 12.53 -14.66
N PRO A 16 13.01 12.01 -15.59
CA PRO A 16 14.20 11.26 -15.22
C PRO A 16 15.28 12.18 -14.61
N PRO A 17 16.01 11.74 -13.55
CA PRO A 17 15.91 10.46 -12.83
C PRO A 17 15.09 10.56 -11.53
N LEU A 18 14.17 11.53 -11.40
CA LEU A 18 13.53 11.87 -10.12
C LEU A 18 12.59 10.78 -9.59
N TYR A 19 11.95 10.02 -10.49
CA TYR A 19 11.01 8.97 -10.13
C TYR A 19 11.43 7.65 -10.78
N GLY A 20 11.52 6.58 -9.97
CA GLY A 20 11.59 5.23 -10.50
C GLY A 20 10.27 4.83 -11.16
N ASN A 21 10.33 3.97 -12.18
CA ASN A 21 9.13 3.36 -12.76
C ASN A 21 8.68 2.20 -11.86
N ILE A 22 7.56 2.40 -11.17
CA ILE A 22 6.99 1.56 -10.13
C ILE A 22 5.62 1.04 -10.56
N LEU A 23 5.40 -0.24 -10.26
CA LEU A 23 4.11 -0.89 -10.33
C LEU A 23 3.55 -1.07 -8.92
N VAL A 24 2.28 -0.75 -8.73
CA VAL A 24 1.51 -1.09 -7.53
C VAL A 24 0.38 -2.00 -7.93
N ARG A 25 0.28 -3.18 -7.31
CA ARG A 25 -0.76 -4.17 -7.60
C ARG A 25 -1.47 -4.52 -6.31
N ILE A 26 -2.81 -4.43 -6.32
CA ILE A 26 -3.65 -4.68 -5.15
C ILE A 26 -4.75 -5.65 -5.57
N ARG A 27 -4.78 -6.85 -4.98
CA ARG A 27 -5.70 -7.92 -5.39
C ARG A 27 -6.39 -8.56 -4.19
N PRO A 28 -7.70 -8.90 -4.25
CA PRO A 28 -8.41 -9.50 -3.14
C PRO A 28 -7.88 -10.89 -2.78
N ILE A 29 -7.91 -11.20 -1.48
CA ILE A 29 -7.54 -12.50 -0.91
C ILE A 29 -8.79 -13.12 -0.31
N ILE A 30 -9.49 -13.93 -1.10
CA ILE A 30 -10.87 -14.36 -0.80
C ILE A 30 -10.97 -15.41 0.31
N HIS A 31 -9.89 -16.15 0.58
CA HIS A 31 -9.86 -17.22 1.59
C HIS A 31 -9.42 -16.74 2.97
N LEU A 32 -8.98 -15.49 3.08
CA LEU A 32 -8.66 -14.83 4.35
C LEU A 32 -9.88 -14.10 4.92
N GLN A 33 -9.71 -13.44 6.05
CA GLN A 33 -10.74 -12.58 6.62
C GLN A 33 -11.22 -11.57 5.57
N ALA A 34 -12.52 -11.27 5.60
CA ALA A 34 -13.16 -10.34 4.68
C ALA A 34 -12.38 -9.02 4.56
N TYR A 35 -12.43 -8.44 3.36
CA TYR A 35 -11.72 -7.21 2.99
C TYR A 35 -10.19 -7.33 2.91
N SER A 36 -9.61 -8.53 3.04
CA SER A 36 -8.16 -8.70 2.87
C SER A 36 -7.74 -8.53 1.42
N LEU A 37 -6.75 -7.66 1.18
CA LEU A 37 -6.18 -7.34 -0.12
C LEU A 37 -4.66 -7.52 -0.08
N LEU A 38 -4.07 -8.28 -0.99
CA LEU A 38 -2.63 -8.36 -1.17
C LEU A 38 -2.16 -7.11 -1.92
N LEU A 39 -1.21 -6.38 -1.35
CA LEU A 39 -0.50 -5.27 -1.97
C LEU A 39 0.93 -5.71 -2.32
N GLU A 40 1.33 -5.54 -3.58
CA GLU A 40 2.72 -5.58 -4.02
C GLU A 40 3.13 -4.25 -4.65
N GLN A 41 4.33 -3.79 -4.30
CA GLN A 41 4.99 -2.66 -4.96
C GLN A 41 6.36 -3.10 -5.46
N ALA A 42 6.61 -2.94 -6.75
CA ALA A 42 7.83 -3.41 -7.41
C ALA A 42 8.31 -2.38 -8.44
N TYR A 43 9.62 -2.40 -8.73
CA TYR A 43 10.12 -1.69 -9.91
C TYR A 43 9.66 -2.40 -11.17
N ALA A 44 9.29 -1.65 -12.20
CA ALA A 44 8.81 -2.23 -13.47
C ALA A 44 9.85 -3.11 -14.17
N ILE A 45 11.14 -2.90 -13.90
CA ILE A 45 12.25 -3.73 -14.42
C ILE A 45 12.37 -5.10 -13.74
N ALA A 46 11.83 -5.24 -12.53
CA ALA A 46 11.86 -6.46 -11.73
C ALA A 46 10.48 -6.68 -11.07
N PRO A 47 9.41 -6.89 -11.87
CA PRO A 47 8.03 -6.85 -11.39
C PRO A 47 7.70 -7.97 -10.40
N ASN A 48 8.48 -9.05 -10.37
CA ASN A 48 8.28 -10.20 -9.48
C ASN A 48 9.21 -10.16 -8.25
N GLU A 49 9.96 -9.06 -8.07
CA GLU A 49 10.82 -8.82 -6.92
C GLU A 49 10.33 -7.55 -6.19
N PRO A 50 9.14 -7.58 -5.58
CA PRO A 50 8.58 -6.42 -4.91
C PRO A 50 9.47 -6.00 -3.74
N TYR A 51 9.73 -4.69 -3.64
CA TYR A 51 10.41 -4.12 -2.48
C TYR A 51 9.46 -3.92 -1.29
N ARG A 52 8.13 -4.03 -1.51
CA ARG A 52 7.11 -3.96 -0.47
C ARG A 52 5.96 -4.91 -0.78
N VAL A 53 5.66 -5.78 0.17
CA VAL A 53 4.48 -6.66 0.16
C VAL A 53 3.73 -6.49 1.47
N ARG A 54 2.40 -6.31 1.43
CA ARG A 54 1.54 -6.15 2.61
C ARG A 54 0.19 -6.81 2.36
N VAL A 55 -0.51 -7.15 3.44
CA VAL A 55 -1.97 -7.30 3.39
C VAL A 55 -2.62 -6.03 3.92
N LEU A 56 -3.55 -5.49 3.15
CA LEU A 56 -4.40 -4.36 3.53
C LEU A 56 -5.78 -4.90 3.91
N ARG A 57 -6.38 -4.34 4.96
CA ARG A 57 -7.75 -4.66 5.34
C ARG A 57 -8.53 -3.37 5.61
N PRO A 58 -9.27 -2.85 4.60
CA PRO A 58 -10.21 -1.77 4.80
C PRO A 58 -11.34 -2.17 5.75
N GLY A 59 -11.84 -1.23 6.54
CA GLY A 59 -12.96 -1.45 7.46
C GLY A 59 -13.21 -0.23 8.33
N TYR A 60 -14.10 -0.36 9.31
CA TYR A 60 -14.41 0.72 10.24
C TYR A 60 -13.80 0.44 11.62
N LEU A 61 -13.22 1.48 12.24
CA LEU A 61 -12.85 1.45 13.66
C LEU A 61 -14.11 1.52 14.53
N GLU A 62 -13.97 1.28 15.83
CA GLU A 62 -15.09 1.28 16.78
C GLU A 62 -15.84 2.63 16.83
N ASP A 63 -15.14 3.73 16.56
CA ASP A 63 -15.71 5.08 16.51
C ASP A 63 -16.37 5.44 15.16
N GLY A 64 -16.39 4.51 14.20
CA GLY A 64 -16.95 4.70 12.87
C GLY A 64 -15.99 5.32 11.85
N THR A 65 -14.72 5.54 12.20
CA THR A 65 -13.71 6.01 11.25
C THR A 65 -13.42 4.93 10.20
N LEU A 66 -13.57 5.26 8.92
CA LEU A 66 -13.12 4.39 7.84
C LEU A 66 -11.59 4.30 7.88
N SER A 67 -11.08 3.09 7.81
CA SER A 67 -9.66 2.81 8.03
C SER A 67 -9.13 1.71 7.11
N ILE A 68 -7.82 1.64 6.97
CA ILE A 68 -7.11 0.53 6.32
C ILE A 68 -6.04 0.03 7.28
N LEU A 69 -6.26 -1.16 7.83
CA LEU A 69 -5.26 -1.87 8.62
C LEU A 69 -4.18 -2.42 7.69
N ASN A 70 -2.92 -2.32 8.15
CA ASN A 70 -1.75 -2.79 7.41
C ASN A 70 -1.13 -3.98 8.14
N PHE A 71 -0.92 -5.08 7.44
CA PHE A 71 -0.28 -6.27 7.96
C PHE A 71 1.03 -6.54 7.22
N ALA A 72 2.09 -6.78 7.98
CA ALA A 72 3.28 -7.43 7.46
C ALA A 72 3.00 -8.92 7.28
N ILE A 73 3.71 -9.52 6.33
CA ILE A 73 3.66 -10.95 6.07
C ILE A 73 4.97 -11.56 6.60
N GLU A 74 4.88 -12.65 7.36
CA GLU A 74 6.03 -13.44 7.77
C GLU A 74 6.69 -14.12 6.57
N SER A 75 8.02 -14.03 6.47
CA SER A 75 8.79 -14.56 5.32
C SER A 75 8.19 -14.15 3.96
N PRO A 76 8.05 -12.83 3.70
CA PRO A 76 7.26 -12.32 2.59
C PRO A 76 7.77 -12.78 1.21
N GLU A 77 9.04 -13.18 1.11
CA GLU A 77 9.68 -13.71 -0.10
C GLU A 77 8.95 -14.93 -0.67
N ARG A 78 8.28 -15.72 0.19
CA ARG A 78 7.40 -16.83 -0.21
C ARG A 78 6.26 -16.38 -1.12
N PHE A 79 5.83 -15.13 -0.98
CA PHE A 79 4.66 -14.57 -1.64
C PHE A 79 4.99 -13.51 -2.68
N TYR A 80 6.27 -13.30 -3.01
CA TYR A 80 6.65 -12.39 -4.09
C TYR A 80 6.06 -12.85 -5.43
N GLY A 81 5.36 -11.96 -6.12
CA GLY A 81 4.63 -12.25 -7.34
C GLY A 81 3.28 -12.95 -7.12
N ALA A 82 2.86 -13.21 -5.88
CA ALA A 82 1.60 -13.91 -5.59
C ALA A 82 0.37 -13.15 -6.09
N VAL A 83 0.47 -11.84 -6.34
CA VAL A 83 -0.62 -11.05 -6.90
C VAL A 83 -1.05 -11.51 -8.30
N GLU A 84 -0.16 -12.20 -9.04
CA GLU A 84 -0.46 -12.80 -10.35
C GLU A 84 -0.41 -14.34 -10.34
N ASP A 85 -0.17 -14.96 -9.18
CA ASP A 85 -0.06 -16.42 -9.01
C ASP A 85 -1.10 -16.90 -7.99
N PRO A 86 -2.32 -17.29 -8.44
CA PRO A 86 -3.40 -17.71 -7.55
C PRO A 86 -3.04 -18.91 -6.65
N ALA A 87 -2.18 -19.82 -7.13
CA ALA A 87 -1.76 -20.98 -6.35
C ALA A 87 -0.88 -20.54 -5.16
N ARG A 88 0.09 -19.66 -5.42
CA ARG A 88 0.93 -19.08 -4.37
C ARG A 88 0.15 -18.19 -3.41
N LEU A 89 -0.82 -17.42 -3.92
CA LEU A 89 -1.69 -16.60 -3.08
C LEU A 89 -2.53 -17.46 -2.13
N ALA A 90 -3.02 -18.61 -2.59
CA ALA A 90 -3.81 -19.54 -1.78
C ALA A 90 -3.03 -20.15 -0.60
N GLU A 91 -1.70 -20.12 -0.63
CA GLU A 91 -0.87 -20.59 0.49
C GLU A 91 -0.77 -19.59 1.65
N LEU A 92 -1.12 -18.32 1.43
CA LEU A 92 -1.06 -17.29 2.47
C LEU A 92 -2.16 -17.53 3.51
N ALA A 93 -1.79 -17.60 4.79
CA ALA A 93 -2.72 -17.82 5.89
C ALA A 93 -2.79 -16.61 6.83
N GLU A 94 -3.87 -16.48 7.61
CA GLU A 94 -3.99 -15.44 8.66
C GLU A 94 -2.83 -15.50 9.67
N ALA A 95 -2.30 -16.70 9.94
CA ALA A 95 -1.18 -16.89 10.84
C ALA A 95 0.13 -16.27 10.32
N ASP A 96 0.28 -16.06 9.00
CA ASP A 96 1.43 -15.36 8.42
C ASP A 96 1.31 -13.83 8.62
N LEU A 97 0.16 -13.31 9.07
CA LEU A 97 -0.12 -11.88 9.13
C LEU A 97 0.18 -11.29 10.50
N ARG A 98 0.98 -10.23 10.52
CA ARG A 98 1.26 -9.43 11.71
C ARG A 98 0.80 -7.99 11.51
N LEU A 99 -0.16 -7.55 12.33
CA LEU A 99 -0.62 -6.17 12.33
C LEU A 99 0.55 -5.20 12.58
N LEU A 100 0.64 -4.16 11.76
CA LEU A 100 1.57 -3.05 11.93
C LEU A 100 0.90 -1.97 12.76
N SER A 101 1.02 -2.08 14.08
CA SER A 101 0.51 -1.09 15.03
C SER A 101 1.06 0.31 14.73
N GLY A 102 0.20 1.32 14.77
CA GLY A 102 0.57 2.70 14.47
C GLY A 102 0.63 3.03 12.98
N CYS A 103 0.43 2.06 12.08
CA CYS A 103 0.47 2.22 10.63
C CYS A 103 -0.93 2.11 9.97
N THR A 104 -1.99 2.29 10.74
CA THR A 104 -3.36 2.31 10.19
C THR A 104 -3.56 3.57 9.37
N TYR A 105 -4.15 3.48 8.18
CA TYR A 105 -4.62 4.68 7.49
C TYR A 105 -6.01 5.03 7.98
N TRP A 106 -6.23 6.30 8.32
CA TRP A 106 -7.56 6.87 8.45
C TRP A 106 -7.95 7.45 7.10
N VAL A 107 -9.17 7.16 6.67
CA VAL A 107 -9.62 7.38 5.30
C VAL A 107 -10.88 8.23 5.30
N ASP A 108 -10.84 9.29 4.50
CA ASP A 108 -11.95 10.18 4.22
C ASP A 108 -12.48 9.89 2.81
N GLN A 109 -13.80 9.91 2.66
CA GLN A 109 -14.42 9.90 1.33
C GLN A 109 -14.32 11.28 0.70
N THR A 110 -13.89 11.36 -0.55
CA THR A 110 -13.78 12.61 -1.32
C THR A 110 -14.79 12.62 -2.46
N ASN A 111 -14.84 13.72 -3.22
CA ASN A 111 -15.70 13.80 -4.39
C ASN A 111 -15.21 12.81 -5.48
N GLY A 112 -15.86 11.66 -5.56
CA GLY A 112 -15.53 10.61 -6.53
C GLY A 112 -14.37 9.70 -6.12
N GLY A 113 -13.94 9.71 -4.86
CA GLY A 113 -12.79 8.92 -4.43
C GLY A 113 -12.59 8.84 -2.92
N PHE A 114 -11.34 8.60 -2.53
CA PHE A 114 -10.90 8.52 -1.14
C PHE A 114 -9.55 9.22 -0.97
N SER A 115 -9.34 9.82 0.19
CA SER A 115 -8.02 10.25 0.65
C SER A 115 -7.73 9.60 1.99
N GLY A 116 -6.47 9.29 2.27
CA GLY A 116 -6.13 8.71 3.56
C GLY A 116 -4.75 9.11 4.02
N LYS A 117 -4.57 9.10 5.34
CA LYS A 117 -3.31 9.42 6.01
C LYS A 117 -3.04 8.42 7.12
N VAL A 118 -1.77 8.12 7.37
CA VAL A 118 -1.39 7.30 8.53
C VAL A 118 -1.89 7.97 9.81
N GLU A 119 -2.38 7.16 10.74
CA GLU A 119 -2.91 7.57 12.03
C GLU A 119 -1.93 8.49 12.78
N PRO A 120 -2.45 9.47 13.56
CA PRO A 120 -1.60 10.39 14.30
C PRO A 120 -0.77 9.67 15.38
N GLY A 121 0.27 10.36 15.86
CA GLY A 121 1.06 9.90 17.02
C GLY A 121 2.47 9.38 16.69
N CYS A 122 2.90 9.46 15.43
CA CYS A 122 4.28 9.09 15.02
C CYS A 122 4.65 7.63 15.37
N ASN A 123 3.66 6.73 15.38
CA ASN A 123 3.79 5.37 15.87
C ASN A 123 4.04 4.33 14.77
N CYS A 124 3.85 4.67 13.49
CA CYS A 124 4.25 3.80 12.39
C CYS A 124 5.79 3.75 12.28
N LYS A 125 6.43 2.94 13.12
CA LYS A 125 7.90 2.85 13.16
C LYS A 125 8.43 2.04 11.98
N VAL A 126 9.45 2.58 11.34
CA VAL A 126 10.18 1.96 10.23
C VAL A 126 11.66 1.98 10.55
N PHE A 127 12.25 0.79 10.67
CA PHE A 127 13.69 0.62 10.82
C PHE A 127 14.34 0.45 9.46
N ARG A 128 15.27 1.35 9.09
CA ARG A 128 15.94 1.32 7.79
C ARG A 128 17.40 1.71 7.94
N LYS A 129 18.30 0.89 7.37
CA LYS A 129 19.76 1.13 7.38
C LYS A 129 20.33 1.46 8.78
N GLY A 130 19.87 0.73 9.81
CA GLY A 130 20.37 0.91 11.17
C GLY A 130 19.74 2.07 11.96
N ARG A 131 18.75 2.77 11.40
CA ARG A 131 18.12 3.95 12.02
C ARG A 131 16.60 3.78 12.12
N ASP A 132 16.05 4.15 13.27
CA ASP A 132 14.61 4.28 13.49
C ASP A 132 14.05 5.55 12.86
N SER A 133 12.84 5.43 12.32
CA SER A 133 12.06 6.55 11.80
C SER A 133 10.58 6.29 12.04
N TYR A 134 9.75 7.32 11.93
CA TYR A 134 8.31 7.13 11.78
C TYR A 134 7.85 7.54 10.39
N LEU A 135 6.89 6.79 9.85
CA LEU A 135 6.26 7.05 8.56
C LEU A 135 5.16 8.10 8.72
N LEU A 136 5.21 9.12 7.89
CA LEU A 136 4.08 9.95 7.52
C LEU A 136 3.78 9.64 6.06
N SER A 137 2.58 9.13 5.81
CA SER A 137 2.14 8.77 4.48
C SER A 137 0.72 9.20 4.23
N GLU A 138 0.47 9.66 3.01
CA GLU A 138 -0.82 10.09 2.52
C GLU A 138 -1.07 9.48 1.14
N PHE A 139 -2.33 9.20 0.84
CA PHE A 139 -2.76 8.79 -0.48
C PHE A 139 -4.04 9.51 -0.91
N GLU A 140 -4.20 9.64 -2.22
CA GLU A 140 -5.46 9.98 -2.88
C GLU A 140 -5.78 8.91 -3.91
N LEU A 141 -7.04 8.51 -3.99
CA LEU A 141 -7.51 7.45 -4.87
C LEU A 141 -8.77 7.89 -5.59
N THR A 142 -8.74 7.82 -6.91
CA THR A 142 -9.90 7.98 -7.80
C THR A 142 -10.16 6.66 -8.55
N PRO A 143 -11.21 6.56 -9.37
CA PRO A 143 -11.45 5.32 -10.11
C PRO A 143 -10.35 5.02 -11.13
N GLN A 144 -9.60 6.04 -11.59
CA GLN A 144 -8.59 5.93 -12.64
C GLN A 144 -7.15 6.16 -12.13
N THR A 145 -6.97 6.85 -11.00
CA THR A 145 -5.65 7.27 -10.54
C THR A 145 -5.43 6.98 -9.06
N MET A 146 -4.17 6.86 -8.70
CA MET A 146 -3.72 6.78 -7.32
C MET A 146 -2.52 7.70 -7.15
N GLN A 147 -2.52 8.52 -6.10
CA GLN A 147 -1.37 9.31 -5.71
C GLN A 147 -0.94 8.88 -4.32
N THR A 148 0.37 8.76 -4.09
CA THR A 148 0.91 8.39 -2.78
C THR A 148 2.14 9.23 -2.47
N ILE A 149 2.27 9.64 -1.22
CA ILE A 149 3.48 10.27 -0.72
C ILE A 149 3.90 9.60 0.59
N ASP A 150 5.11 9.06 0.60
CA ASP A 150 5.70 8.41 1.76
C ASP A 150 6.92 9.20 2.21
N ARG A 151 6.96 9.58 3.48
CA ARG A 151 8.08 10.29 4.11
C ARG A 151 8.38 9.71 5.48
N GLY A 152 9.65 9.48 5.75
CA GLY A 152 10.17 9.03 7.03
C GLY A 152 10.88 10.15 7.77
N TYR A 153 10.59 10.27 9.05
CA TYR A 153 11.12 11.32 9.91
C TYR A 153 11.82 10.74 11.13
N ASP A 154 12.81 11.46 11.65
CA ASP A 154 13.48 11.11 12.88
C ASP A 154 12.50 11.19 14.07
N PRO A 155 12.42 10.16 14.93
CA PRO A 155 11.45 10.13 16.02
C PRO A 155 11.74 11.14 17.15
N VAL A 156 12.95 11.73 17.19
CA VAL A 156 13.37 12.71 18.19
C VAL A 156 13.42 14.11 17.59
N THR A 157 14.10 14.28 16.45
CA THR A 157 14.33 15.62 15.87
C THR A 157 13.23 16.03 14.89
N HIS A 158 12.39 15.10 14.44
CA HIS A 158 11.40 15.31 13.37
C HIS A 158 12.02 15.78 12.04
N GLU A 159 13.32 15.58 11.85
CA GLU A 159 13.98 15.85 10.58
C GLU A 159 13.59 14.81 9.53
N HIS A 160 13.43 15.25 8.28
CA HIS A 160 13.14 14.35 7.17
C HIS A 160 14.36 13.46 6.86
N LEU A 161 14.19 12.15 6.95
CA LEU A 161 15.26 11.17 6.79
C LEU A 161 15.26 10.49 5.42
N TRP A 162 14.07 10.15 4.93
CA TRP A 162 13.90 9.43 3.68
C TRP A 162 12.49 9.60 3.14
N GLY A 163 12.28 9.21 1.88
CA GLY A 163 10.98 9.27 1.23
C GLY A 163 10.98 10.29 0.12
N SER A 164 9.80 10.67 -0.34
CA SER A 164 9.71 11.50 -1.53
C SER A 164 10.10 12.96 -1.29
N ILE A 165 11.11 13.40 -2.03
CA ILE A 165 11.59 14.78 -2.08
C ILE A 165 10.91 15.54 -3.23
N ALA A 166 10.75 14.90 -4.39
CA ALA A 166 10.26 15.54 -5.62
C ALA A 166 8.73 15.76 -5.67
N GLY A 167 7.99 15.15 -4.75
CA GLY A 167 6.52 15.20 -4.71
C GLY A 167 5.87 13.82 -4.72
N PRO A 168 4.53 13.72 -4.77
CA PRO A 168 3.85 12.43 -4.73
C PRO A 168 4.17 11.58 -5.96
N PHE A 169 4.21 10.26 -5.79
CA PHE A 169 4.10 9.34 -6.91
C PHE A 169 2.69 9.43 -7.48
N ARG A 170 2.58 9.43 -8.81
CA ARG A 170 1.29 9.51 -9.53
C ARG A 170 1.14 8.30 -10.42
N PHE A 171 0.18 7.45 -10.07
CA PHE A 171 -0.07 6.21 -10.77
C PHE A 171 -1.40 6.29 -11.54
N GLU A 172 -1.37 5.74 -12.74
CA GLU A 172 -2.55 5.46 -13.55
C GLU A 172 -2.94 4.00 -13.39
N LYS A 173 -4.25 3.72 -13.30
CA LYS A 173 -4.76 2.36 -13.28
C LYS A 173 -4.58 1.71 -14.65
N LEU A 174 -3.91 0.57 -14.68
CA LEU A 174 -3.69 -0.24 -15.89
C LEU A 174 -4.76 -1.33 -16.04
N CYS A 175 -5.10 -2.01 -14.94
CA CYS A 175 -6.11 -3.06 -14.91
C CYS A 175 -7.04 -2.85 -13.71
N ASP A 176 -8.33 -3.09 -13.93
CA ASP A 176 -9.34 -3.05 -12.87
C ASP A 176 -9.72 -4.48 -12.48
N TRP A 177 -9.52 -4.83 -11.21
CA TRP A 177 -9.86 -6.14 -10.64
C TRP A 177 -11.04 -6.03 -9.65
N SER A 178 -11.87 -5.00 -9.76
CA SER A 178 -13.05 -4.82 -8.91
C SER A 178 -14.05 -5.97 -9.00
N GLN A 179 -14.13 -6.63 -10.16
CA GLN A 179 -15.01 -7.79 -10.36
C GLN A 179 -14.58 -9.03 -9.57
N GLU A 180 -13.33 -9.06 -9.08
CA GLU A 180 -12.82 -10.13 -8.21
C GLU A 180 -13.15 -9.90 -6.74
N VAL A 181 -13.59 -8.69 -6.38
CA VAL A 181 -14.00 -8.37 -5.01
C VAL A 181 -15.36 -9.02 -4.74
N PRO A 182 -15.50 -9.86 -3.70
CA PRO A 182 -16.77 -10.49 -3.37
C PRO A 182 -17.89 -9.46 -3.17
N ALA A 183 -19.08 -9.70 -3.73
CA ALA A 183 -20.23 -8.78 -3.65
C ALA A 183 -20.77 -8.51 -2.23
N GLY A 184 -20.34 -9.30 -1.25
CA GLY A 184 -20.64 -9.08 0.17
C GLY A 184 -19.68 -8.12 0.87
N TRP A 185 -18.60 -7.69 0.20
CA TRP A 185 -17.64 -6.72 0.70
C TRP A 185 -18.07 -5.31 0.27
N ASN A 186 -19.22 -4.88 0.79
CA ASN A 186 -19.74 -3.53 0.61
C ASN A 186 -19.36 -2.65 1.80
#